data_AF-A0A917TX44-F1
#
_entry.id   AF-A0A917TX44-F1
#
_cell.length_a   1.000
_cell.length_b   1.000
_cell.length_c   1.000
_cell.angle_alpha   90.00
_cell.angle_beta   90.00
_cell.angle_gamma   90.00
#
_symmetry.space_group_name_H-M   'P 1'
#
loop_
_entity.id
_entity.type
_entity.pdbx_description
1 polymer ?
#
loop_
_entity_poly.entity_id
_entity_poly.type
_entity_poly.pdbx_seq_one_letter_code
_entity_poly.pdbx_strand_id
1 'polypeptide(L)' 'MFEYAAMERRKHWWNGAWGRLARRDVYLFEDAGIWWVESREGGADGRARRYEFTDEDEAMNCVSGLLAQPGSWRELK' A
#
# COMPACT_ATOMS: atom_id res chain seq x y z
N MET A 1 15.93 8.36 21.34
CA MET A 1 15.23 7.09 21.04
C MET A 1 13.80 7.49 20.75
N PHE A 2 13.50 7.91 19.52
CA PHE A 2 12.12 8.15 19.12
C PHE A 2 11.51 6.76 18.93
N GLU A 3 10.47 6.45 19.70
CA GLU A 3 9.56 5.39 19.29
C GLU A 3 9.17 5.72 17.85
N TYR A 4 9.45 4.81 16.92
CA TYR A 4 8.76 4.80 15.65
C TYR A 4 7.30 4.58 16.03
N ALA A 5 6.54 5.66 16.15
CA ALA A 5 5.09 5.61 16.29
C ALA A 5 4.61 4.60 15.25
N ALA A 6 3.84 3.61 15.70
CA ALA A 6 3.42 2.51 14.86
C ALA A 6 2.64 3.11 13.68
N MET A 7 3.28 3.19 12.52
CA MET A 7 2.72 3.73 11.28
C MET A 7 1.35 3.07 11.05
N GLU A 8 0.27 3.82 11.26
CA GLU A 8 -1.06 3.24 11.37
C GLU A 8 -1.49 2.80 9.96
N ARG A 9 -1.64 1.49 9.76
CA ARG A 9 -2.16 0.98 8.48
C ARG A 9 -3.64 1.33 8.36
N ARG A 10 -3.93 2.39 7.62
CA ARG A 10 -5.28 2.85 7.32
C ARG A 10 -6.03 1.88 6.41
N LYS A 11 -5.37 1.39 5.34
CA LYS A 11 -6.01 0.55 4.32
C LYS A 11 -5.06 -0.46 3.70
N HIS A 12 -5.64 -1.53 3.14
CA HIS A 12 -4.92 -2.59 2.41
C HIS A 12 -5.78 -3.07 1.25
N TRP A 13 -5.19 -3.18 0.07
CA TRP A 13 -5.79 -3.82 -1.09
C TRP A 13 -4.93 -4.98 -1.58
N TRP A 14 -5.60 -6.02 -2.08
CA TRP A 14 -4.96 -7.20 -2.67
C TRP A 14 -5.56 -7.48 -4.05
N ASN A 15 -4.73 -7.83 -5.02
CA ASN A 15 -5.13 -8.00 -6.43
C ASN A 15 -5.87 -9.32 -6.76
N GLY A 16 -6.19 -10.14 -5.76
CA GLY A 16 -6.90 -11.41 -5.94
C GLY A 16 -6.01 -12.59 -6.36
N ALA A 17 -4.72 -12.36 -6.58
CA ALA A 17 -3.79 -13.43 -6.98
C ALA A 17 -3.13 -14.11 -5.77
N TRP A 18 -3.18 -15.44 -5.75
CA TRP A 18 -2.60 -16.26 -4.68
C TRP A 18 -1.16 -16.69 -4.95
N GLY A 19 -0.76 -16.79 -6.23
CA GLY A 19 0.59 -17.20 -6.63
C GLY A 19 1.60 -16.08 -6.40
N ARG A 20 2.77 -16.43 -5.83
CA ARG A 20 3.82 -15.47 -5.44
C ARG A 20 4.12 -14.44 -6.54
N LEU A 21 4.40 -14.90 -7.76
CA LEU A 21 4.76 -14.05 -8.90
C LEU A 21 3.68 -13.04 -9.33
N ALA A 22 2.41 -13.39 -9.15
CA ALA A 22 1.28 -12.57 -9.58
C ALA A 22 0.65 -11.76 -8.44
N ARG A 23 0.93 -12.14 -7.18
CA ARG A 23 0.38 -11.48 -6.00
C ARG A 23 0.90 -10.05 -5.89
N ARG A 24 -0.04 -9.12 -5.76
CA ARG A 24 0.23 -7.72 -5.48
C ARG A 24 -0.63 -7.24 -4.32
N ASP A 25 -0.01 -6.46 -3.46
CA ASP A 25 -0.65 -5.83 -2.32
C ASP A 25 -0.33 -4.33 -2.36
N VAL A 26 -1.30 -3.49 -2.01
CA VAL A 26 -1.11 -2.04 -1.84
C VAL A 26 -1.55 -1.69 -0.43
N TYR A 27 -0.74 -0.95 0.29
CA TYR A 27 -1.00 -0.52 1.65
C TYR A 27 -0.99 1.00 1.73
N LEU A 28 -1.88 1.55 2.54
CA LEU A 28 -1.88 2.96 2.92
C LEU A 28 -1.64 3.04 4.42
N PHE A 29 -0.69 3.88 4.81
CA PHE A 29 -0.41 4.21 6.19
C PHE A 29 -0.48 5.70 6.41
N GLU A 30 -0.75 6.10 7.65
CA GLU A 30 -0.67 7.48 8.10
C GLU A 30 0.08 7.54 9.43
N ASP A 31 0.92 8.56 9.57
CA ASP A 31 1.63 8.88 10.80
C ASP A 31 1.83 10.40 10.91
N ALA A 32 1.20 11.00 11.91
CA ALA A 32 1.32 12.42 12.23
C ALA A 32 1.12 13.38 11.03
N GLY A 33 0.18 13.06 10.13
CA GLY A 33 -0.11 13.83 8.92
C GLY A 33 0.78 13.50 7.71
N ILE A 34 1.71 12.55 7.86
CA ILE A 34 2.49 12.00 6.75
C ILE A 34 1.85 10.71 6.27
N TRP A 35 1.61 10.63 4.98
CA TRP A 35 0.96 9.51 4.33
C TRP A 35 1.97 8.67 3.56
N TRP A 36 1.84 7.36 3.67
CA TRP A 36 2.70 6.40 2.99
C TRP A 36 1.89 5.41 2.18
N VAL A 37 2.24 5.27 0.91
CA VAL A 37 1.69 4.23 0.05
C VAL A 37 2.79 3.20 -0.19
N GLU A 38 2.54 1.94 0.16
CA GLU A 38 3.46 0.84 -0.14
C GLU A 38 2.83 -0.11 -1.16
N SER A 39 3.48 -0.31 -2.29
CA SER A 39 3.13 -1.36 -3.24
C SER A 39 4.09 -2.54 -3.10
N ARG A 40 3.54 -3.75 -3.02
CA ARG A 40 4.30 -5.00 -3.00
C ARG A 40 3.96 -5.86 -4.20
N GLU A 41 4.98 -6.39 -4.85
CA GLU A 41 4.88 -7.40 -5.90
C GLU A 41 5.64 -8.65 -5.43
N GLY A 42 5.00 -9.81 -5.38
CA GLY A 42 5.69 -11.03 -4.90
C GLY A 42 5.28 -11.52 -3.52
N GLY A 43 4.34 -10.87 -2.84
CA GLY A 43 4.01 -11.15 -1.44
C GLY A 43 5.10 -10.69 -0.46
N ALA A 44 5.27 -11.40 0.66
CA ALA A 44 6.15 -10.99 1.77
C ALA A 44 7.65 -10.88 1.40
N ASP A 45 8.14 -11.77 0.53
CA ASP A 45 9.53 -11.76 0.03
C ASP A 45 9.68 -10.97 -1.30
N GLY A 46 8.64 -10.22 -1.65
CA GLY A 46 8.51 -9.51 -2.90
C GLY A 46 9.30 -8.21 -2.97
N ARG A 47 9.21 -7.52 -4.11
CA ARG A 47 9.68 -6.14 -4.24
C ARG A 47 8.66 -5.21 -3.60
N ALA A 48 9.12 -4.35 -2.70
CA ALA A 48 8.34 -3.27 -2.14
C ALA A 48 8.78 -1.93 -2.72
N ARG A 49 7.83 -1.05 -3.05
CA ARG A 49 8.07 0.37 -3.33
C ARG A 49 7.23 1.19 -2.36
N ARG A 50 7.82 2.26 -1.83
CA ARG A 50 7.13 3.21 -0.96
C ARG A 50 7.11 4.59 -1.61
N TYR A 51 6.02 5.29 -1.38
CA TYR A 51 5.78 6.66 -1.79
C TYR A 51 5.31 7.42 -0.55
N GLU A 52 5.86 8.60 -0.34
CA GLU A 52 5.56 9.47 0.79
C GLU A 52 4.81 10.70 0.27
N PHE A 53 3.78 11.10 1.01
CA PHE A 53 2.94 12.27 0.72
C PHE A 53 2.65 13.02 2.01
N THR A 54 2.41 14.32 1.91
CA THR A 54 1.99 15.16 3.05
C THR A 54 0.48 15.37 3.10
N ASP A 55 -0.25 14.73 2.20
CA ASP A 55 -1.68 14.91 1.99
C ASP A 55 -2.36 13.56 1.67
N GLU A 56 -3.58 13.39 2.19
CA GLU A 56 -4.35 12.15 2.03
C GLU A 56 -4.82 11.96 0.59
N ASP A 57 -5.29 13.03 -0.07
CA ASP A 57 -5.85 12.95 -1.42
C ASP A 57 -4.74 12.60 -2.43
N GLU A 58 -3.54 13.16 -2.27
CA GLU A 58 -2.38 12.79 -3.10
C GLU A 58 -1.99 11.31 -2.91
N ALA A 59 -1.98 10.83 -1.66
CA ALA A 59 -1.71 9.43 -1.36
C ALA A 59 -2.80 8.51 -1.97
N MET A 60 -4.07 8.88 -1.85
CA MET A 60 -5.19 8.14 -2.42
C MET A 60 -5.21 8.18 -3.96
N ASN A 61 -4.74 9.25 -4.58
CA ASN A 61 -4.54 9.31 -6.02
C ASN A 61 -3.43 8.32 -6.47
N CYS A 62 -2.33 8.24 -5.71
CA CYS A 62 -1.29 7.24 -5.95
C CYS A 62 -1.83 5.80 -5.82
N VAL A 63 -2.60 5.52 -4.76
CA VAL A 63 -3.31 4.23 -4.59
C VAL A 63 -4.19 3.94 -5.81
N SER A 64 -5.00 4.90 -6.24
CA SER A 64 -5.90 4.73 -7.38
C SER A 64 -5.14 4.38 -8.67
N GLY A 65 -4.00 5.04 -8.92
CA GLY A 65 -3.11 4.70 -10.04
C GLY A 65 -2.52 3.29 -9.94
N LEU A 66 -2.17 2.83 -8.73
CA LEU A 66 -1.67 1.47 -8.52
C LEU A 66 -2.76 0.41 -8.74
N LEU A 67 -3.99 0.68 -8.29
CA LEU A 67 -5.15 -0.20 -8.45
C LEU A 67 -5.70 -0.24 -9.88
N ALA A 68 -5.38 0.75 -10.71
CA ALA A 68 -5.74 0.75 -12.14
C ALA A 68 -5.01 -0.36 -12.93
N GLN A 69 -3.96 -0.98 -12.37
CA GLN A 69 -3.29 -2.12 -12.98
C GLN A 69 -4.19 -3.37 -12.99
N PRO A 70 -4.01 -4.29 -13.95
CA PRO A 70 -4.82 -5.52 -14.02
C PRO A 70 -4.81 -6.32 -12.72
N GLY A 71 -6.00 -6.72 -12.28
CA GLY A 71 -6.19 -7.49 -11.06
C GLY A 71 -7.65 -7.45 -10.59
N SER A 72 -8.06 -8.44 -9.81
CA SER A 72 -9.33 -8.41 -9.10
C SER A 72 -9.12 -7.77 -7.73
N TRP A 73 -8.76 -6.48 -7.74
CA TRP A 73 -8.43 -5.74 -6.52
C TRP A 73 -9.59 -5.72 -5.54
N ARG A 74 -9.27 -5.97 -4.26
CA ARG A 74 -10.21 -5.98 -3.15
C ARG A 74 -9.58 -5.28 -1.97
N GLU A 75 -10.32 -4.37 -1.36
CA GLU A 75 -9.96 -3.81 -0.06
C GLU A 75 -10.15 -4.89 1.01
N LEU A 76 -9.13 -5.09 1.83
CA LEU A 76 -9.11 -6.01 2.95
C LEU A 76 -9.26 -5.20 4.25
N LYS A 77 -10.04 -5.75 5.19
CA LYS A 77 -10.26 -5.16 6.52
C LYS A 77 -9.10 -5.48 7.46
#